data_AF-A0A955VNB3-F1
#
_entry.id   AF-A0A955VNB3-F1
#
_cell.length_a   1.000
_cell.length_b   1.000
_cell.length_c   1.000
_cell.angle_alpha   90.00
_cell.angle_beta   90.00
_cell.angle_gamma   90.00
#
_symmetry.space_group_name_H-M   'P 1'
#
loop_
_entity.id
_entity.type
_entity.pdbx_description
1 polymer ?
#
loop_
_entity_poly.entity_id
_entity_poly.type
_entity_poly.pdbx_seq_one_letter_code
_entity_poly.pdbx_strand_id
1 'polypeptide(L)'
;MVRFLTFNIRLGLDSSVEAIAEWLGSWEADVIALQEVGQGWVMGDGGDQSARVAERLGMHHAYVPALFERNAEARYGIALLSRERIATKRRIELFCRDDEQRVLLIAEIAAPTPFWVLTTHLSIRDADRAEQLRTVAESMQPHLRPYVLLGDLNTTPERDELAELLRRTGAHDCHGDGAPSYPTRAPAQRLDHIIASPDWRVDEPARPVADVVLSDHLPVAAELTLESSERARIAPGADAESSETPSLGRNYITPSGFRALQTERQTLVGKTRPEVTAVVAWAAGNGDRSENADYHYGKRRLREIDRRIRFLDQRLDSAIVVDPAQQRGTSVYFGASVTLRDEDDELKSYAIVGVDEIDLARNRISWVSPLARALLKREVGDVVIVETPAGERELEIVEVVYRALD
;
A
#
# COMPACT_ATOMS: atom_id res chain seq x y z
N MET A 1 23.39 -5.90 8.72
CA MET A 1 23.42 -5.94 7.25
C MET A 1 22.33 -6.87 6.76
N VAL A 2 21.59 -6.42 5.75
CA VAL A 2 20.52 -7.14 5.04
C VAL A 2 20.73 -6.87 3.54
N ARG A 3 20.75 -7.93 2.74
CA ARG A 3 20.87 -7.87 1.29
C ARG A 3 19.49 -7.79 0.65
N PHE A 4 19.23 -6.70 -0.05
CA PHE A 4 17.98 -6.45 -0.76
C PHE A 4 18.18 -6.61 -2.26
N LEU A 5 17.22 -7.24 -2.92
CA LEU A 5 17.16 -7.34 -4.37
C LEU A 5 15.74 -7.06 -4.87
N THR A 6 15.62 -6.30 -5.95
CA THR A 6 14.37 -6.15 -6.70
C THR A 6 14.56 -6.56 -8.14
N PHE A 7 13.58 -7.25 -8.71
CA PHE A 7 13.66 -7.75 -10.08
C PHE A 7 12.29 -7.86 -10.74
N ASN A 8 12.07 -7.09 -11.80
CA ASN A 8 10.98 -7.34 -12.74
C ASN A 8 11.33 -8.55 -13.61
N ILE A 9 10.64 -9.67 -13.37
CA ILE A 9 10.96 -10.96 -14.00
C ILE A 9 10.16 -11.23 -15.28
N ARG A 10 9.22 -10.34 -15.63
CA ARG A 10 8.37 -10.45 -16.82
C ARG A 10 7.80 -11.85 -17.04
N LEU A 11 7.23 -12.45 -15.99
CA LEU A 11 6.66 -13.80 -15.99
C LEU A 11 7.64 -14.94 -16.36
N GLY A 12 8.95 -14.68 -16.40
CA GLY A 12 9.97 -15.60 -16.91
C GLY A 12 10.02 -15.70 -18.43
N LEU A 13 9.35 -14.81 -19.17
CA LEU A 13 9.20 -14.91 -20.64
C LEU A 13 10.53 -14.84 -21.42
N ASP A 14 11.53 -14.14 -20.89
CA ASP A 14 12.82 -13.96 -21.57
C ASP A 14 13.83 -15.09 -21.29
N SER A 15 13.60 -15.94 -20.27
CA SER A 15 14.51 -17.04 -19.92
C SER A 15 13.78 -18.27 -19.36
N SER A 16 13.37 -18.21 -18.10
CA SER A 16 12.41 -19.08 -17.38
C SER A 16 12.47 -18.72 -15.89
N VAL A 17 11.40 -19.02 -15.17
CA VAL A 17 11.33 -18.90 -13.70
C VAL A 17 12.39 -19.80 -13.04
N GLU A 18 12.67 -20.97 -13.61
CA GLU A 18 13.74 -21.85 -13.13
C GLU A 18 15.13 -21.22 -13.27
N ALA A 19 15.46 -20.64 -14.44
CA ALA A 19 16.73 -19.95 -14.65
C ALA A 19 16.88 -18.73 -13.74
N ILE A 20 15.78 -17.98 -13.55
CA ILE A 20 15.72 -16.86 -12.61
C ILE A 20 15.97 -17.33 -11.18
N ALA A 21 15.30 -18.40 -10.73
CA ALA A 21 15.48 -18.94 -9.39
C ALA A 21 16.90 -19.45 -9.15
N GLU A 22 17.51 -20.09 -10.16
CA GLU A 22 18.91 -20.54 -10.11
C GLU A 22 19.86 -19.36 -9.93
N TRP A 23 19.69 -18.31 -10.74
CA TRP A 23 20.52 -17.11 -10.62
C TRP A 23 20.34 -16.39 -9.27
N LEU A 24 19.09 -16.21 -8.82
CA LEU A 24 18.79 -15.62 -7.51
C LEU A 24 19.45 -16.40 -6.38
N GLY A 25 19.54 -17.73 -6.49
CA GLY A 25 20.19 -18.60 -5.52
C GLY A 25 21.69 -18.36 -5.39
N SER A 26 22.33 -17.86 -6.46
CA SER A 26 23.76 -17.51 -6.43
C SER A 26 24.06 -16.16 -5.77
N TRP A 27 23.05 -15.28 -5.64
CA TRP A 27 23.23 -13.91 -5.15
C TRP A 27 23.00 -13.76 -3.64
N GLU A 28 22.43 -14.77 -2.99
CA GLU A 28 22.28 -14.83 -1.52
C GLU A 28 21.57 -13.63 -0.88
N ALA A 29 20.54 -13.08 -1.54
CA ALA A 29 19.69 -12.03 -0.96
C ALA A 29 18.96 -12.51 0.32
N ASP A 30 18.76 -11.59 1.26
CA ASP A 30 17.92 -11.81 2.45
C ASP A 30 16.46 -11.47 2.18
N VAL A 31 16.22 -10.48 1.31
CA VAL A 31 14.89 -10.01 0.90
C VAL A 31 14.89 -9.80 -0.62
N ILE A 32 13.92 -10.39 -1.31
CA ILE A 32 13.76 -10.29 -2.76
C ILE A 32 12.34 -9.80 -3.10
N ALA A 33 12.24 -8.71 -3.84
CA ALA A 33 11.00 -8.22 -4.42
C ALA A 33 10.91 -8.59 -5.90
N LEU A 34 9.86 -9.29 -6.30
CA LEU A 34 9.63 -9.70 -7.69
C LEU A 34 8.39 -9.01 -8.26
N GLN A 35 8.55 -8.40 -9.43
CA GLN A 35 7.46 -7.80 -10.19
C GLN A 35 7.14 -8.66 -11.42
N GLU A 36 5.89 -8.54 -11.90
CA GLU A 36 5.38 -9.33 -13.04
C GLU A 36 5.39 -10.84 -12.80
N VAL A 37 4.85 -11.25 -11.66
CA VAL A 37 4.80 -12.64 -11.21
C VAL A 37 3.43 -13.24 -11.49
N GLY A 38 3.41 -14.44 -12.08
CA GLY A 38 2.20 -15.19 -12.39
C GLY A 38 1.89 -16.29 -11.37
N GLN A 39 0.60 -16.50 -11.11
CA GLN A 39 0.08 -17.73 -10.51
C GLN A 39 -0.98 -18.33 -11.43
N GLY A 40 -0.62 -19.39 -12.16
CA GLY A 40 -1.48 -20.01 -13.18
C GLY A 40 -1.78 -19.10 -14.37
N TRP A 41 -0.99 -18.03 -14.55
CA TRP A 41 -1.18 -17.06 -15.63
C TRP A 41 -0.98 -17.70 -17.00
N VAL A 42 -1.81 -17.31 -17.99
CA VAL A 42 -1.77 -17.92 -19.34
C VAL A 42 -0.45 -17.68 -20.06
N MET A 43 0.24 -16.58 -19.75
CA MET A 43 1.56 -16.24 -20.30
C MET A 43 2.67 -16.59 -19.31
N GLY A 44 3.81 -17.04 -19.84
CA GLY A 44 4.98 -17.45 -19.05
C GLY A 44 4.90 -18.90 -18.59
N ASP A 45 5.69 -19.26 -17.57
CA ASP A 45 5.93 -20.66 -17.20
C ASP A 45 4.79 -21.34 -16.42
N GLY A 46 3.59 -20.75 -16.40
CA GLY A 46 2.42 -21.26 -15.68
C GLY A 46 2.64 -21.45 -14.17
N GLY A 47 1.76 -22.18 -13.49
CA GLY A 47 1.91 -22.55 -12.06
C GLY A 47 2.08 -21.37 -11.09
N ASP A 48 2.42 -21.63 -9.83
CA ASP A 48 2.74 -20.56 -8.88
C ASP A 48 4.22 -20.19 -8.99
N GLN A 49 4.52 -19.13 -9.75
CA GLN A 49 5.90 -18.70 -9.98
C GLN A 49 6.58 -18.26 -8.68
N SER A 50 5.86 -17.53 -7.81
CA SER A 50 6.41 -17.09 -6.52
C SER A 50 6.76 -18.24 -5.60
N ALA A 51 5.88 -19.26 -5.50
CA ALA A 51 6.14 -20.44 -4.68
C ALA A 51 7.34 -21.23 -5.22
N ARG A 52 7.45 -21.41 -6.56
CA ARG A 52 8.59 -22.10 -7.18
C ARG A 52 9.93 -21.44 -6.85
N VAL A 53 10.02 -20.12 -7.00
CA VAL A 53 11.25 -19.38 -6.65
C VAL A 53 11.54 -19.50 -5.16
N ALA A 54 10.52 -19.33 -4.31
CA ALA A 54 10.67 -19.40 -2.86
C ALA A 54 11.12 -20.78 -2.36
N GLU A 55 10.53 -21.86 -2.86
CA GLU A 55 10.90 -23.25 -2.56
C GLU A 55 12.34 -23.53 -2.98
N ARG A 56 12.75 -23.06 -4.16
CA ARG A 56 14.12 -23.24 -4.67
C ARG A 56 15.15 -22.54 -3.79
N LEU A 57 14.83 -21.35 -3.29
CA LEU A 57 15.70 -20.54 -2.45
C LEU A 57 15.60 -20.89 -0.94
N GLY A 58 14.63 -21.71 -0.55
CA GLY A 58 14.34 -21.98 0.86
C GLY A 58 13.83 -20.76 1.63
N MET A 59 13.10 -19.86 0.97
CA MET A 59 12.64 -18.59 1.53
C MET A 59 11.14 -18.60 1.84
N HIS A 60 10.73 -17.81 2.81
CA HIS A 60 9.33 -17.44 3.00
C HIS A 60 8.87 -16.53 1.86
N HIS A 61 7.61 -16.60 1.46
CA HIS A 61 7.08 -15.71 0.42
C HIS A 61 5.68 -15.20 0.70
N ALA A 62 5.39 -14.03 0.15
CA ALA A 62 4.08 -13.40 0.12
C ALA A 62 3.79 -12.93 -1.30
N TYR A 63 2.70 -13.41 -1.88
CA TYR A 63 2.19 -12.95 -3.16
C TYR A 63 0.92 -12.12 -2.98
N VAL A 64 0.75 -11.08 -3.81
CA VAL A 64 -0.52 -10.35 -3.95
C VAL A 64 -0.87 -10.13 -5.43
N PRO A 65 -2.12 -10.44 -5.84
CA PRO A 65 -2.55 -10.24 -7.21
C PRO A 65 -2.91 -8.77 -7.48
N ALA A 66 -2.44 -8.29 -8.63
CA ALA A 66 -2.86 -7.02 -9.23
C ALA A 66 -4.00 -7.24 -10.23
N LEU A 67 -3.91 -8.30 -11.02
CA LEU A 67 -4.86 -8.69 -12.05
C LEU A 67 -5.31 -10.14 -11.86
N PHE A 68 -6.50 -10.43 -12.39
CA PHE A 68 -7.13 -11.74 -12.38
C PHE A 68 -7.66 -12.04 -13.79
N GLU A 69 -7.53 -13.27 -14.24
CA GLU A 69 -8.27 -13.72 -15.43
C GLU A 69 -9.76 -13.92 -15.14
N ARG A 70 -10.52 -14.20 -16.20
CA ARG A 70 -12.00 -14.27 -16.15
C ARG A 70 -12.55 -15.28 -15.13
N ASN A 71 -11.80 -16.34 -14.80
CA ASN A 71 -12.18 -17.36 -13.82
C ASN A 71 -11.54 -17.14 -12.42
N ALA A 72 -10.72 -16.09 -12.24
CA ALA A 72 -10.00 -15.74 -11.01
C ALA A 72 -9.02 -16.80 -10.45
N GLU A 73 -8.80 -17.91 -11.16
CA GLU A 73 -7.80 -18.91 -10.83
C GLU A 73 -6.40 -18.42 -11.20
N ALA A 74 -6.27 -17.88 -12.41
CA ALA A 74 -5.05 -17.27 -12.90
C ALA A 74 -4.90 -15.83 -12.41
N ARG A 75 -3.74 -15.51 -11.85
CA ARG A 75 -3.44 -14.23 -11.21
C ARG A 75 -2.10 -13.69 -11.69
N TYR A 76 -2.02 -12.39 -11.83
CA TYR A 76 -0.79 -11.66 -12.13
C TYR A 76 -0.57 -10.59 -11.07
N GLY A 77 0.65 -10.42 -10.61
CA GLY A 77 0.94 -9.49 -9.52
C GLY A 77 2.41 -9.43 -9.15
N ILE A 78 2.65 -9.27 -7.85
CA ILE A 78 3.97 -9.07 -7.27
C ILE A 78 4.18 -10.02 -6.10
N ALA A 79 5.44 -10.36 -5.86
CA ALA A 79 5.83 -11.23 -4.76
C ALA A 79 6.96 -10.61 -3.95
N LEU A 80 6.96 -10.94 -2.65
CA LEU A 80 8.06 -10.66 -1.74
C LEU A 80 8.55 -11.99 -1.17
N LEU A 81 9.85 -12.23 -1.21
CA LEU A 81 10.50 -13.36 -0.60
C LEU A 81 11.43 -12.86 0.51
N SER A 82 11.53 -13.59 1.61
CA SER A 82 12.47 -13.29 2.69
C SER A 82 13.03 -14.57 3.32
N ARG A 83 14.31 -14.54 3.70
CA ARG A 83 14.91 -15.59 4.53
C ARG A 83 14.26 -15.65 5.91
N GLU A 84 13.91 -14.49 6.45
CA GLU A 84 13.19 -14.38 7.70
C GLU A 84 11.68 -14.53 7.48
N ARG A 85 10.96 -14.90 8.55
CA ARG A 85 9.52 -15.11 8.46
C ARG A 85 8.80 -13.79 8.15
N ILE A 86 7.92 -13.82 7.15
CA ILE A 86 6.97 -12.73 6.90
C ILE A 86 5.85 -12.82 7.95
N ALA A 87 5.81 -11.88 8.90
CA ALA A 87 4.86 -11.89 10.01
C ALA A 87 3.45 -11.49 9.58
N THR A 88 3.36 -10.39 8.84
CA THR A 88 2.11 -9.84 8.35
C THR A 88 2.27 -9.41 6.91
N LYS A 89 1.17 -9.41 6.16
CA LYS A 89 1.12 -8.82 4.81
C LYS A 89 -0.16 -8.03 4.60
N ARG A 90 -0.07 -6.95 3.85
CA ARG A 90 -1.18 -6.09 3.44
C ARG A 90 -1.09 -5.82 1.94
N ARG A 91 -2.23 -5.94 1.26
CA ARG A 91 -2.42 -5.55 -0.13
C ARG A 91 -3.14 -4.21 -0.16
N ILE A 92 -2.58 -3.23 -0.85
CA ILE A 92 -3.26 -1.98 -1.18
C ILE A 92 -3.43 -1.94 -2.70
N GLU A 93 -4.66 -1.71 -3.14
CA GLU A 93 -4.94 -1.48 -4.55
C GLU A 93 -4.60 -0.04 -4.88
N LEU A 94 -3.83 0.16 -5.96
CA LEU A 94 -3.37 1.49 -6.34
C LEU A 94 -4.33 2.13 -7.35
N PHE A 95 -4.33 3.47 -7.41
CA PHE A 95 -5.15 4.21 -8.35
C PHE A 95 -4.92 3.74 -9.79
N CYS A 96 -5.99 3.64 -10.57
CA CYS A 96 -5.97 3.20 -11.96
C CYS A 96 -7.12 3.90 -12.70
N ARG A 97 -6.80 4.75 -13.67
CA ARG A 97 -7.80 5.38 -14.54
C ARG A 97 -7.91 4.63 -15.86
N ASP A 98 -6.82 4.59 -16.62
CA ASP A 98 -6.81 4.08 -17.99
C ASP A 98 -5.70 3.06 -18.27
N ASP A 99 -4.96 2.63 -17.25
CA ASP A 99 -3.85 1.66 -17.36
C ASP A 99 -4.20 0.28 -16.77
N GLU A 100 -3.19 -0.57 -16.59
CA GLU A 100 -3.34 -1.82 -15.85
C GLU A 100 -3.45 -1.57 -14.34
N GLN A 101 -4.28 -2.39 -13.67
CA GLN A 101 -4.39 -2.33 -12.22
C GLN A 101 -3.04 -2.67 -11.58
N ARG A 102 -2.57 -1.80 -10.68
CA ARG A 102 -1.37 -2.02 -9.85
C ARG A 102 -1.72 -2.20 -8.38
N VAL A 103 -0.81 -2.78 -7.61
CA VAL A 103 -0.96 -3.01 -6.17
C VAL A 103 0.35 -2.75 -5.45
N LEU A 104 0.24 -2.39 -4.17
CA LEU A 104 1.34 -2.29 -3.22
C LEU A 104 1.22 -3.44 -2.22
N LEU A 105 2.29 -4.22 -2.07
CA LEU A 105 2.46 -5.22 -1.03
C LEU A 105 3.28 -4.60 0.09
N ILE A 106 2.76 -4.66 1.32
CA ILE A 106 3.46 -4.22 2.53
C ILE A 106 3.56 -5.43 3.45
N ALA A 107 4.75 -5.77 3.88
CA ALA A 107 5.00 -6.93 4.70
C ALA A 107 5.94 -6.60 5.87
N GLU A 108 5.68 -7.19 7.02
CA GLU A 108 6.56 -7.11 8.18
C GLU A 108 7.49 -8.32 8.19
N ILE A 109 8.80 -8.08 8.28
CA ILE A 109 9.82 -9.11 8.37
C ILE A 109 10.17 -9.34 9.84
N ALA A 110 9.98 -10.57 10.32
CA ALA A 110 10.18 -10.97 11.71
C ALA A 110 11.66 -11.25 12.05
N ALA A 111 12.56 -10.36 11.64
CA ALA A 111 13.97 -10.41 12.01
C ALA A 111 14.16 -10.04 13.50
N PRO A 112 15.36 -10.24 14.09
CA PRO A 112 15.63 -9.84 15.48
C PRO A 112 15.27 -8.39 15.79
N THR A 113 15.47 -7.50 14.81
CA THR A 113 14.85 -6.17 14.78
C THR A 113 13.84 -6.14 13.63
N PRO A 114 12.52 -6.16 13.91
CA PRO A 114 11.51 -6.18 12.86
C PRO A 114 11.56 -4.92 11.99
N PHE A 115 11.29 -5.10 10.69
CA PHE A 115 11.22 -4.00 9.73
C PHE A 115 10.18 -4.28 8.65
N TRP A 116 9.73 -3.22 7.99
CA TRP A 116 8.73 -3.31 6.93
C TRP A 116 9.39 -3.34 5.55
N VAL A 117 8.84 -4.15 4.66
CA VAL A 117 9.21 -4.16 3.26
C VAL A 117 7.98 -3.85 2.42
N LEU A 118 8.12 -2.87 1.55
CA LEU A 118 7.12 -2.48 0.58
C LEU A 118 7.60 -2.91 -0.80
N THR A 119 6.72 -3.50 -1.60
CA THR A 119 7.00 -3.71 -3.02
C THR A 119 5.82 -3.38 -3.90
N THR A 120 6.10 -2.83 -5.08
CA THR A 120 5.11 -2.40 -6.05
C THR A 120 5.67 -2.48 -7.47
N HIS A 121 4.77 -2.42 -8.45
CA HIS A 121 5.07 -2.19 -9.85
C HIS A 121 4.11 -1.09 -10.31
N LEU A 122 4.64 0.09 -10.67
CA LEU A 122 3.79 1.26 -10.97
C LEU A 122 3.40 1.34 -12.44
N SER A 123 2.45 2.22 -12.74
CA SER A 123 1.99 2.50 -14.10
C SER A 123 3.07 3.17 -14.94
N ILE A 124 3.11 2.84 -16.23
CA ILE A 124 3.92 3.58 -17.21
C ILE A 124 3.33 4.96 -17.52
N ARG A 125 2.06 5.21 -17.15
CA ARG A 125 1.35 6.46 -17.42
C ARG A 125 1.52 7.44 -16.27
N ASP A 126 2.06 8.61 -16.61
CA ASP A 126 2.36 9.68 -15.66
C ASP A 126 1.19 10.05 -14.73
N ALA A 127 -0.03 10.17 -15.27
CA ALA A 127 -1.20 10.58 -14.49
C ALA A 127 -1.59 9.54 -13.42
N ASP A 128 -1.56 8.25 -13.78
CA ASP A 128 -1.87 7.18 -12.85
C ASP A 128 -0.71 7.04 -11.85
N ARG A 129 0.53 6.98 -12.34
CA ARG A 129 1.72 6.83 -11.51
C ARG A 129 1.86 7.91 -10.43
N ALA A 130 1.54 9.16 -10.73
CA ALA A 130 1.57 10.24 -9.74
C ALA A 130 0.58 10.00 -8.57
N GLU A 131 -0.65 9.55 -8.84
CA GLU A 131 -1.63 9.17 -7.80
C GLU A 131 -1.18 7.92 -7.03
N GLN A 132 -0.60 6.94 -7.74
CA GLN A 132 -0.07 5.72 -7.14
C GLN A 132 1.07 6.04 -6.16
N LEU A 133 2.01 6.92 -6.54
CA LEU A 133 3.11 7.36 -5.69
C LEU A 133 2.63 8.11 -4.44
N ARG A 134 1.52 8.86 -4.51
CA ARG A 134 0.91 9.45 -3.30
C ARG A 134 0.43 8.38 -2.33
N THR A 135 -0.21 7.33 -2.83
CA THR A 135 -0.66 6.19 -2.02
C THR A 135 0.54 5.42 -1.41
N VAL A 136 1.64 5.31 -2.15
CA VAL A 136 2.90 4.74 -1.65
C VAL A 136 3.49 5.60 -0.54
N ALA A 137 3.55 6.92 -0.72
CA ALA A 137 4.04 7.86 0.29
C ALA A 137 3.23 7.80 1.59
N GLU A 138 1.89 7.70 1.50
CA GLU A 138 0.99 7.51 2.64
C GLU A 138 1.24 6.18 3.38
N SER A 139 1.86 5.22 2.72
CA SER A 139 2.26 3.93 3.30
C SER A 139 3.69 3.92 3.84
N MET A 140 4.50 4.96 3.58
CA MET A 140 5.90 5.10 3.99
C MET A 140 6.06 6.17 5.09
N GLN A 141 5.16 6.15 6.06
CA GLN A 141 5.11 7.16 7.12
C GLN A 141 6.15 6.89 8.23
N PRO A 142 6.65 7.91 8.94
CA PRO A 142 7.69 7.75 9.97
C PRO A 142 7.37 6.72 11.07
N HIS A 143 6.10 6.58 11.43
CA HIS A 143 5.67 5.60 12.44
C HIS A 143 5.62 4.15 11.96
N LEU A 144 5.87 3.90 10.67
CA LEU A 144 6.03 2.57 10.06
C LEU A 144 7.51 2.24 9.82
N ARG A 145 8.43 3.07 10.35
CA ARG A 145 9.86 2.79 10.31
C ARG A 145 10.24 1.66 11.27
N PRO A 146 11.31 0.91 10.99
CA PRO A 146 12.14 1.00 9.79
C PRO A 146 11.48 0.34 8.57
N TYR A 147 11.64 0.93 7.37
CA TYR A 147 11.08 0.38 6.13
C TYR A 147 12.02 0.47 4.93
N VAL A 148 11.82 -0.42 3.95
CA VAL A 148 12.46 -0.39 2.63
C VAL A 148 11.41 -0.62 1.54
N LEU A 149 11.38 0.25 0.52
CA LEU A 149 10.58 0.12 -0.69
C LEU A 149 11.46 -0.44 -1.83
N LEU A 150 10.95 -1.47 -2.50
CA LEU A 150 11.62 -2.20 -3.58
C LEU A 150 10.67 -2.34 -4.79
N GLY A 151 11.09 -1.96 -5.98
CA GLY A 151 10.32 -2.31 -7.18
C GLY A 151 10.60 -1.48 -8.42
N ASP A 152 9.95 -1.90 -9.50
CA ASP A 152 9.83 -1.12 -10.74
C ASP A 152 8.80 0.01 -10.54
N LEU A 153 9.32 1.22 -10.34
CA LEU A 153 8.49 2.40 -10.14
C LEU A 153 8.13 3.08 -11.45
N ASN A 154 8.61 2.60 -12.61
CA ASN A 154 8.37 3.21 -13.92
C ASN A 154 8.63 4.74 -13.96
N THR A 155 9.58 5.21 -13.16
CA THR A 155 9.98 6.62 -13.08
C THR A 155 11.48 6.73 -12.92
N THR A 156 12.07 7.83 -13.41
CA THR A 156 13.52 8.09 -13.34
C THR A 156 13.85 9.06 -12.20
N PRO A 157 15.09 9.04 -11.66
CA PRO A 157 15.55 9.97 -10.60
C PRO A 157 15.23 11.45 -10.82
N GLU A 158 15.21 11.90 -12.08
CA GLU A 158 15.03 13.32 -12.43
C GLU A 158 13.57 13.76 -12.42
N ARG A 159 12.62 12.85 -12.20
CA ARG A 159 11.19 13.15 -12.26
C ARG A 159 10.69 13.71 -10.93
N ASP A 160 9.92 14.81 -11.01
CA ASP A 160 9.37 15.50 -9.84
C ASP A 160 8.57 14.59 -8.89
N GLU A 161 7.89 13.59 -9.44
CA GLU A 161 7.08 12.65 -8.66
C GLU A 161 7.89 11.78 -7.69
N LEU A 162 9.12 11.41 -8.08
CA LEU A 162 10.02 10.64 -7.23
C LEU A 162 10.66 11.54 -6.17
N ALA A 163 11.10 12.74 -6.57
CA ALA A 163 11.57 13.76 -5.62
C ALA A 163 10.49 14.08 -4.57
N GLU A 164 9.22 14.15 -4.98
CA GLU A 164 8.09 14.36 -4.08
C GLU A 164 7.88 13.22 -3.09
N LEU A 165 8.01 11.96 -3.54
CA LEU A 165 7.95 10.79 -2.67
C LEU A 165 9.01 10.87 -1.57
N LEU A 166 10.27 11.12 -1.94
CA LEU A 166 11.39 11.21 -0.99
C LEU A 166 11.17 12.34 0.01
N ARG A 167 10.79 13.53 -0.49
CA ARG A 167 10.51 14.70 0.35
C ARG A 167 9.39 14.45 1.37
N ARG A 168 8.29 13.82 0.94
CA ARG A 168 7.13 13.55 1.81
C ARG A 168 7.40 12.54 2.90
N THR A 169 8.25 11.55 2.61
CA THR A 169 8.47 10.40 3.49
C THR A 169 9.71 10.59 4.37
N GLY A 170 10.60 11.51 3.99
CA GLY A 170 11.94 11.63 4.54
C GLY A 170 12.81 10.41 4.23
N ALA A 171 12.39 9.54 3.31
CA ALA A 171 13.17 8.42 2.85
C ALA A 171 14.30 8.90 1.93
N HIS A 172 15.33 8.08 1.79
CA HIS A 172 16.44 8.33 0.89
C HIS A 172 16.49 7.26 -0.20
N ASP A 173 16.89 7.69 -1.39
CA ASP A 173 17.24 6.80 -2.48
C ASP A 173 18.56 6.07 -2.13
N CYS A 174 18.54 4.74 -2.17
CA CYS A 174 19.72 3.93 -1.84
C CYS A 174 20.66 3.73 -3.04
N HIS A 175 20.32 4.23 -4.22
CA HIS A 175 21.17 4.14 -5.41
C HIS A 175 22.44 4.99 -5.30
N GLY A 176 23.52 4.46 -5.88
CA GLY A 176 24.82 5.14 -5.94
C GLY A 176 24.92 6.10 -7.13
N ASP A 177 25.66 5.70 -8.15
CA ASP A 177 25.92 6.47 -9.38
C ASP A 177 24.70 6.66 -10.30
N GLY A 178 23.57 6.06 -9.95
CA GLY A 178 22.34 6.14 -10.73
C GLY A 178 22.34 5.29 -12.00
N ALA A 179 23.12 4.20 -12.03
CA ALA A 179 23.19 3.31 -13.18
C ALA A 179 21.78 2.82 -13.65
N PRO A 180 21.52 2.82 -14.97
CA PRO A 180 20.24 2.42 -15.52
C PRO A 180 19.97 0.91 -15.40
N SER A 181 18.71 0.54 -15.16
CA SER A 181 18.24 -0.84 -15.02
C SER A 181 17.51 -1.35 -16.26
N TYR A 182 17.10 -0.47 -17.19
CA TYR A 182 16.26 -0.82 -18.33
C TYR A 182 16.69 -0.09 -19.63
N PRO A 183 16.59 -0.74 -20.80
CA PRO A 183 16.43 -2.19 -21.01
C PRO A 183 17.76 -2.93 -20.83
N THR A 184 17.71 -4.20 -20.42
CA THR A 184 18.89 -5.04 -20.11
C THR A 184 20.02 -5.00 -21.13
N ARG A 185 19.73 -5.04 -22.44
CA ARG A 185 20.75 -5.10 -23.50
C ARG A 185 21.44 -3.78 -23.80
N ALA A 186 20.81 -2.66 -23.44
CA ALA A 186 21.34 -1.32 -23.63
C ALA A 186 20.74 -0.39 -22.57
N PRO A 187 21.14 -0.53 -21.29
CA PRO A 187 20.49 0.16 -20.19
C PRO A 187 20.62 1.68 -20.36
N ALA A 188 19.47 2.37 -20.35
CA ALA A 188 19.36 3.81 -20.57
C ALA A 188 18.47 4.52 -19.54
N GLN A 189 17.60 3.78 -18.84
CA GLN A 189 16.67 4.31 -17.84
C GLN A 189 16.82 3.56 -16.52
N ARG A 190 16.78 4.28 -15.40
CA ARG A 190 16.75 3.71 -14.05
C ARG A 190 15.30 3.69 -13.55
N LEU A 191 14.63 2.56 -13.73
CA LEU A 191 13.21 2.39 -13.41
C LEU A 191 12.99 1.58 -12.13
N ASP A 192 13.99 0.80 -11.71
CA ASP A 192 13.95 -0.08 -10.55
C ASP A 192 14.63 0.59 -9.35
N HIS A 193 13.92 0.75 -8.24
CA HIS A 193 14.36 1.55 -7.10
C HIS A 193 14.42 0.74 -5.81
N ILE A 194 15.41 1.08 -4.98
CA ILE A 194 15.52 0.69 -3.58
C ILE A 194 15.56 2.00 -2.78
N ILE A 195 14.53 2.23 -1.97
CA ILE A 195 14.35 3.47 -1.20
C ILE A 195 14.13 3.09 0.25
N ALA A 196 14.88 3.66 1.18
CA ALA A 196 14.85 3.27 2.58
C ALA A 196 14.52 4.44 3.51
N SER A 197 13.91 4.12 4.65
CA SER A 197 13.80 5.08 5.74
C SER A 197 15.18 5.46 6.30
N PRO A 198 15.33 6.63 6.98
CA PRO A 198 16.61 7.09 7.54
C PRO A 198 17.30 6.12 8.52
N ASP A 199 16.58 5.12 9.03
CA ASP A 199 17.11 4.10 9.93
C ASP A 199 18.12 3.15 9.25
N TRP A 200 18.12 3.13 7.92
CA TRP A 200 19.01 2.30 7.13
C TRP A 200 20.23 3.09 6.67
N ARG A 201 21.41 2.58 7.01
CA ARG A 201 22.65 2.99 6.37
C ARG A 201 22.88 2.13 5.14
N VAL A 202 23.20 2.78 4.02
CA VAL A 202 23.65 2.12 2.79
C VAL A 202 25.11 1.69 2.98
N ASP A 203 25.35 0.38 3.06
CA ASP A 203 26.72 -0.16 3.12
C ASP A 203 27.25 -0.39 1.68
N GLU A 204 26.43 -1.01 0.82
CA GLU A 204 26.67 -1.09 -0.63
C GLU A 204 25.49 -0.43 -1.37
N PRO A 205 25.74 0.62 -2.18
CA PRO A 205 24.68 1.31 -2.92
C PRO A 205 23.93 0.39 -3.86
N ALA A 206 22.64 0.67 -4.03
CA ALA A 206 21.81 -0.02 -4.99
C ALA A 206 22.40 0.15 -6.40
N ARG A 207 22.64 -0.99 -7.06
CA ARG A 207 23.17 -1.04 -8.43
C ARG A 207 22.50 -2.16 -9.23
N PRO A 208 22.22 -1.94 -10.52
CA PRO A 208 21.87 -3.02 -11.44
C PRO A 208 23.00 -4.05 -11.51
N VAL A 209 22.67 -5.34 -11.50
CA VAL A 209 23.66 -6.40 -11.70
C VAL A 209 23.87 -6.59 -13.20
N ALA A 210 25.02 -6.14 -13.68
CA ALA A 210 25.40 -6.24 -15.09
C ALA A 210 25.46 -7.70 -15.59
N ASP A 211 25.35 -7.86 -16.91
CA ASP A 211 25.46 -9.16 -17.61
C ASP A 211 24.39 -10.20 -17.26
N VAL A 212 23.33 -9.81 -16.55
CA VAL A 212 22.18 -10.67 -16.23
C VAL A 212 21.09 -10.49 -17.28
N VAL A 213 21.08 -11.35 -18.30
CA VAL A 213 20.09 -11.32 -19.39
C VAL A 213 18.99 -12.35 -19.16
N LEU A 214 18.25 -12.20 -18.06
CA LEU A 214 17.15 -13.09 -17.68
C LEU A 214 15.75 -12.48 -17.85
N SER A 215 15.69 -11.16 -17.94
CA SER A 215 14.51 -10.32 -18.17
C SER A 215 14.92 -9.08 -18.98
N ASP A 216 13.96 -8.30 -19.45
CA ASP A 216 14.19 -6.99 -20.07
C ASP A 216 14.55 -5.88 -19.07
N HIS A 217 14.42 -6.15 -17.77
CA HIS A 217 15.02 -5.37 -16.68
C HIS A 217 16.26 -6.07 -16.13
N LEU A 218 17.23 -5.29 -15.64
CA LEU A 218 18.32 -5.79 -14.81
C LEU A 218 17.84 -5.88 -13.35
N PRO A 219 18.21 -6.95 -12.60
CA PRO A 219 17.97 -6.98 -11.16
C PRO A 219 18.79 -5.88 -10.48
N VAL A 220 18.19 -5.18 -9.51
CA VAL A 220 18.84 -4.12 -8.73
C VAL A 220 19.02 -4.59 -7.30
N ALA A 221 20.21 -4.37 -6.77
CA ALA A 221 20.65 -5.02 -5.56
C ALA A 221 21.44 -4.05 -4.65
N ALA A 222 21.20 -4.10 -3.34
CA ALA A 222 21.84 -3.26 -2.33
C ALA A 222 22.15 -4.03 -1.04
N GLU A 223 23.13 -3.57 -0.28
CA GLU A 223 23.37 -4.04 1.10
C GLU A 223 23.16 -2.88 2.08
N LEU A 224 22.21 -3.05 2.99
CA LEU A 224 21.85 -2.02 3.97
C LEU A 224 22.03 -2.55 5.39
N THR A 225 22.46 -1.69 6.31
CA THR A 225 22.47 -2.00 7.74
C THR A 225 21.47 -1.12 8.46
N LEU A 226 20.54 -1.77 9.16
CA LEU A 226 19.67 -1.11 10.11
C LEU A 226 20.50 -0.62 11.28
N GLU A 227 20.56 0.69 11.49
CA GLU A 227 21.29 1.27 12.61
C GLU A 227 20.48 1.08 13.90
N SER A 228 21.09 0.44 14.90
CA SER A 228 20.47 0.28 16.21
C SER A 228 20.26 1.65 16.84
N SER A 229 19.01 1.96 17.21
CA SER A 229 18.62 3.21 17.85
C SER A 229 19.12 3.30 19.29
N GLU A 230 20.43 3.36 19.51
CA GLU A 230 21.01 3.82 20.79
C GLU A 230 20.97 5.36 20.88
N ARG A 231 20.81 6.07 19.74
CA ARG A 231 20.73 7.53 19.68
C ARG A 231 19.35 8.13 19.99
N ALA A 232 18.32 7.31 20.20
CA ALA A 232 16.96 7.77 20.54
C ALA A 232 16.62 7.68 22.04
N ARG A 233 17.58 7.30 22.91
CA ARG A 233 17.35 7.08 24.35
C ARG A 233 18.10 8.09 25.25
N ILE A 234 17.62 9.34 25.30
CA ILE A 234 17.79 10.30 26.43
C ILE A 234 16.50 11.15 26.45
N ALA A 235 15.37 10.70 27.04
CA ALA A 235 14.88 10.80 28.44
C ALA A 235 14.28 12.18 28.83
N PRO A 236 13.32 12.32 29.79
CA PRO A 236 12.66 11.33 30.68
C PRO A 236 11.10 11.39 30.58
N GLY A 237 10.25 10.51 31.15
CA GLY A 237 10.31 9.42 32.11
C GLY A 237 8.85 9.01 32.42
N ALA A 238 8.68 8.16 33.44
CA ALA A 238 7.43 7.62 34.00
C ALA A 238 6.96 6.27 33.44
N ASP A 239 6.85 5.35 34.40
CA ASP A 239 6.45 3.98 34.31
C ASP A 239 5.07 3.82 33.65
N ALA A 240 4.93 2.83 32.75
CA ALA A 240 3.64 2.23 32.46
C ALA A 240 3.83 0.82 31.90
N GLU A 241 3.12 -0.10 32.53
CA GLU A 241 3.02 -1.51 32.24
C GLU A 241 2.64 -1.79 30.77
N SER A 242 3.02 -3.00 30.34
CA SER A 242 2.56 -3.73 29.17
C SER A 242 1.36 -3.11 28.45
N SER A 243 1.62 -2.42 27.33
CA SER A 243 0.56 -2.03 26.41
C SER A 243 0.80 -2.70 25.06
N GLU A 244 -0.06 -3.67 24.76
CA GLU A 244 -0.27 -4.15 23.40
C GLU A 244 -0.60 -2.96 22.50
N THR A 245 0.29 -2.66 21.56
CA THR A 245 0.00 -1.77 20.44
C THR A 245 -1.11 -2.41 19.60
N PRO A 246 -2.26 -1.77 19.35
CA PRO A 246 -3.27 -2.36 18.49
C PRO A 246 -2.73 -2.40 17.06
N SER A 247 -2.44 -3.61 16.59
CA SER A 247 -2.34 -3.93 15.18
C SER A 247 -3.56 -3.40 14.42
N LEU A 248 -3.38 -3.03 13.16
CA LEU A 248 -4.45 -2.65 12.21
C LEU A 248 -5.37 -3.84 11.85
N GLY A 249 -5.83 -4.61 12.85
CA GLY A 249 -6.72 -5.76 12.70
C GLY A 249 -8.20 -5.45 12.88
N ARG A 250 -8.60 -4.20 13.17
CA ARG A 250 -10.00 -3.82 13.49
C ARG A 250 -10.53 -2.74 12.56
N ASN A 251 -11.57 -3.05 11.77
CA ASN A 251 -12.24 -2.11 10.87
C ASN A 251 -13.38 -1.40 11.61
N TYR A 252 -13.07 -0.39 12.42
CA TYR A 252 -14.09 0.39 13.12
C TYR A 252 -14.88 1.28 12.15
N ILE A 253 -16.20 1.32 12.36
CA ILE A 253 -17.12 2.14 11.56
C ILE A 253 -18.25 2.68 12.45
N THR A 254 -18.76 3.88 12.17
CA THR A 254 -19.94 4.39 12.87
C THR A 254 -21.25 3.78 12.31
N PRO A 255 -22.37 3.83 13.04
CA PRO A 255 -23.66 3.37 12.53
C PRO A 255 -24.13 4.09 11.25
N SER A 256 -23.78 5.36 11.07
CA SER A 256 -24.13 6.11 9.85
C SER A 256 -23.29 5.65 8.66
N GLY A 257 -21.97 5.47 8.83
CA GLY A 257 -21.09 4.90 7.81
C GLY A 257 -21.48 3.48 7.40
N PHE A 258 -21.78 2.61 8.36
CA PHE A 258 -22.22 1.25 8.07
C PHE A 258 -23.52 1.24 7.23
N ARG A 259 -24.49 2.07 7.61
CA ARG A 259 -25.74 2.24 6.83
C ARG A 259 -25.48 2.79 5.43
N ALA A 260 -24.53 3.72 5.27
CA ALA A 260 -24.16 4.25 3.96
C ALA A 260 -23.59 3.15 3.04
N LEU A 261 -22.65 2.35 3.53
CA LEU A 261 -22.09 1.22 2.77
C LEU A 261 -23.16 0.17 2.43
N GLN A 262 -24.04 -0.14 3.39
CA GLN A 262 -25.15 -1.07 3.18
C GLN A 262 -26.14 -0.55 2.12
N THR A 263 -26.47 0.75 2.16
CA THR A 263 -27.39 1.39 1.20
C THR A 263 -26.80 1.43 -0.20
N GLU A 264 -25.51 1.77 -0.31
CA GLU A 264 -24.81 1.74 -1.59
C GLU A 264 -24.83 0.33 -2.18
N ARG A 265 -24.47 -0.67 -1.37
CA ARG A 265 -24.49 -2.08 -1.77
C ARG A 265 -25.89 -2.52 -2.23
N GLN A 266 -26.92 -2.18 -1.47
CA GLN A 266 -28.29 -2.56 -1.80
C GLN A 266 -28.78 -1.89 -3.09
N THR A 267 -28.37 -0.65 -3.33
CA THR A 267 -28.64 0.05 -4.59
C THR A 267 -27.94 -0.63 -5.77
N LEU A 268 -26.66 -0.96 -5.61
CA LEU A 268 -25.89 -1.64 -6.65
C LEU A 268 -26.48 -3.00 -6.99
N VAL A 269 -26.82 -3.82 -5.99
CA VAL A 269 -27.37 -5.17 -6.19
C VAL A 269 -28.82 -5.14 -6.68
N GLY A 270 -29.66 -4.30 -6.06
CA GLY A 270 -31.11 -4.32 -6.27
C GLY A 270 -31.60 -3.50 -7.46
N LYS A 271 -30.81 -2.50 -7.90
CA LYS A 271 -31.21 -1.58 -8.96
C LYS A 271 -30.18 -1.49 -10.08
N THR A 272 -28.98 -1.01 -9.78
CA THR A 272 -28.00 -0.65 -10.81
C THR A 272 -27.51 -1.86 -11.61
N ARG A 273 -27.17 -2.97 -10.94
CA ARG A 273 -26.71 -4.19 -11.61
C ARG A 273 -27.79 -4.81 -12.51
N PRO A 274 -29.06 -4.98 -12.06
CA PRO A 274 -30.15 -5.40 -12.94
C PRO A 274 -30.36 -4.51 -14.16
N GLU A 275 -30.36 -3.18 -13.98
CA GLU A 275 -30.54 -2.22 -15.08
C GLU A 275 -29.45 -2.37 -16.15
N VAL A 276 -28.18 -2.39 -15.73
CA VAL A 276 -27.05 -2.58 -16.67
C VAL A 276 -27.09 -3.98 -17.31
N THR A 277 -27.51 -5.00 -16.57
CA THR A 277 -27.67 -6.36 -17.12
C THR A 277 -28.73 -6.39 -18.22
N ALA A 278 -29.86 -5.70 -18.04
CA ALA A 278 -30.90 -5.60 -19.05
C ALA A 278 -30.42 -4.87 -20.30
N VAL A 279 -29.66 -3.77 -20.14
CA VAL A 279 -29.03 -3.04 -21.26
C VAL A 279 -28.05 -3.94 -22.02
N VAL A 280 -27.19 -4.68 -21.31
CA VAL A 280 -26.23 -5.61 -21.93
C VAL A 280 -26.94 -6.74 -22.67
N ALA A 281 -28.01 -7.29 -22.10
CA ALA A 281 -28.79 -8.35 -22.72
C ALA A 281 -29.51 -7.86 -23.99
N TRP A 282 -30.07 -6.65 -23.96
CA TRP A 282 -30.67 -6.01 -25.13
C TRP A 282 -29.62 -5.74 -26.22
N ALA A 283 -28.48 -5.16 -25.87
CA ALA A 283 -27.39 -4.90 -26.80
C ALA A 283 -26.85 -6.20 -27.43
N ALA A 284 -26.79 -7.28 -26.65
CA ALA A 284 -26.39 -8.60 -27.14
C ALA A 284 -27.38 -9.26 -28.10
N GLY A 285 -28.63 -8.76 -28.16
CA GLY A 285 -29.69 -9.20 -29.07
C GLY A 285 -29.80 -8.38 -30.36
N ASN A 286 -29.11 -7.24 -30.45
CA ASN A 286 -29.14 -6.35 -31.62
C ASN A 286 -27.77 -6.32 -32.32
N GLY A 287 -27.73 -6.82 -33.56
CA GLY A 287 -26.57 -6.71 -34.45
C GLY A 287 -25.40 -7.64 -34.11
N ASP A 288 -24.27 -7.39 -34.76
CA ASP A 288 -23.04 -8.15 -34.51
C ASP A 288 -22.39 -7.72 -33.19
N ARG A 289 -22.10 -8.70 -32.34
CA ARG A 289 -21.57 -8.50 -30.99
C ARG A 289 -20.12 -8.01 -30.98
N SER A 290 -19.37 -8.22 -32.07
CA SER A 290 -17.97 -7.80 -32.20
C SER A 290 -17.81 -6.29 -32.37
N GLU A 291 -18.83 -5.59 -32.87
CA GLU A 291 -18.77 -4.15 -33.15
C GLU A 291 -19.72 -3.32 -32.27
N ASN A 292 -20.55 -3.97 -31.44
CA ASN A 292 -21.53 -3.28 -30.61
C ASN A 292 -20.89 -2.58 -29.41
N ALA A 293 -20.67 -1.27 -29.53
CA ALA A 293 -20.07 -0.42 -28.49
C ALA A 293 -20.85 -0.45 -27.16
N ASP A 294 -22.19 -0.47 -27.19
CA ASP A 294 -23.04 -0.49 -26.00
C ASP A 294 -22.86 -1.81 -25.23
N TYR A 295 -22.69 -2.92 -25.94
CA TYR A 295 -22.39 -4.22 -25.33
C TYR A 295 -21.02 -4.24 -24.64
N HIS A 296 -19.98 -3.70 -25.29
CA HIS A 296 -18.64 -3.62 -24.70
C HIS A 296 -18.60 -2.69 -23.48
N TYR A 297 -19.25 -1.52 -23.57
CA TYR A 297 -19.39 -0.58 -22.47
C TYR A 297 -20.16 -1.20 -21.29
N GLY A 298 -21.32 -1.78 -21.55
CA GLY A 298 -22.15 -2.40 -20.51
C GLY A 298 -21.43 -3.54 -19.79
N LYS A 299 -20.65 -4.37 -20.49
CA LYS A 299 -19.80 -5.40 -19.85
C LYS A 299 -18.71 -4.83 -18.96
N ARG A 300 -18.14 -3.67 -19.31
CA ARG A 300 -17.15 -2.98 -18.47
C ARG A 300 -17.84 -2.45 -17.22
N ARG A 301 -18.99 -1.81 -17.39
CA ARG A 301 -19.79 -1.27 -16.30
C ARG A 301 -20.26 -2.35 -15.32
N LEU A 302 -20.66 -3.52 -15.80
CA LEU A 302 -20.99 -4.67 -14.93
C LEU A 302 -19.79 -5.10 -14.08
N ARG A 303 -18.59 -5.14 -14.65
CA ARG A 303 -17.37 -5.50 -13.91
C ARG A 303 -17.04 -4.48 -12.82
N GLU A 304 -17.22 -3.19 -13.10
CA GLU A 304 -17.06 -2.12 -12.10
C GLU A 304 -18.05 -2.30 -10.94
N ILE A 305 -19.33 -2.56 -11.26
CA ILE A 305 -20.37 -2.79 -10.26
C ILE A 305 -20.06 -4.03 -9.41
N ASP A 306 -19.68 -5.14 -10.03
CA ASP A 306 -19.33 -6.39 -9.33
C ASP A 306 -18.07 -6.22 -8.46
N ARG A 307 -17.09 -5.42 -8.89
CA ARG A 307 -15.93 -5.06 -8.07
C ARG A 307 -16.33 -4.25 -6.85
N ARG A 308 -17.19 -3.24 -7.04
CA ARG A 308 -17.66 -2.38 -5.93
C ARG A 308 -18.49 -3.17 -4.93
N ILE A 309 -19.37 -4.06 -5.39
CA ILE A 309 -20.15 -4.95 -4.51
C ILE A 309 -19.22 -5.80 -3.65
N ARG A 310 -18.22 -6.47 -4.24
CA ARG A 310 -17.25 -7.28 -3.48
C ARG A 310 -16.45 -6.47 -2.46
N PHE A 311 -16.04 -5.26 -2.82
CA PHE A 311 -15.38 -4.34 -1.88
C PHE A 311 -16.30 -4.03 -0.69
N LEU A 312 -17.56 -3.66 -0.96
CA LEU A 312 -18.54 -3.35 0.08
C LEU A 312 -18.86 -4.57 0.95
N ASP A 313 -19.01 -5.76 0.36
CA ASP A 313 -19.18 -7.02 1.11
C ASP A 313 -18.02 -7.24 2.09
N GLN A 314 -16.78 -7.17 1.61
CA GLN A 314 -15.60 -7.37 2.46
C GLN A 314 -15.52 -6.35 3.61
N ARG A 315 -15.85 -5.08 3.33
CA ARG A 315 -15.87 -4.03 4.34
C ARG A 315 -16.96 -4.25 5.38
N LEU A 316 -18.18 -4.58 4.94
CA LEU A 316 -19.31 -4.86 5.82
C LEU A 316 -19.07 -6.10 6.68
N ASP A 317 -18.47 -7.16 6.13
CA ASP A 317 -18.18 -8.41 6.83
C ASP A 317 -17.13 -8.24 7.93
N SER A 318 -16.15 -7.36 7.72
CA SER A 318 -15.06 -7.10 8.67
C SER A 318 -15.36 -5.95 9.64
N ALA A 319 -16.48 -5.25 9.47
CA ALA A 319 -16.79 -4.02 10.20
C ALA A 319 -17.13 -4.28 11.68
N ILE A 320 -16.54 -3.46 12.55
CA ILE A 320 -16.88 -3.36 13.97
C ILE A 320 -17.63 -2.05 14.15
N VAL A 321 -18.95 -2.12 14.27
CA VAL A 321 -19.80 -0.95 14.44
C VAL A 321 -19.65 -0.41 15.86
N VAL A 322 -19.22 0.85 15.98
CA VAL A 322 -19.07 1.55 17.25
C VAL A 322 -19.91 2.81 17.21
N ASP A 323 -20.92 2.88 18.09
CA ASP A 323 -21.82 4.03 18.20
C ASP A 323 -21.22 5.10 19.12
N PRO A 324 -20.85 6.28 18.59
CA PRO A 324 -20.33 7.37 19.42
C PRO A 324 -21.34 7.83 20.47
N ALA A 325 -22.65 7.82 20.19
CA ALA A 325 -23.67 8.32 21.11
C ALA A 325 -23.82 7.46 22.38
N GLN A 326 -23.31 6.23 22.36
CA GLN A 326 -23.34 5.31 23.51
C GLN A 326 -22.07 5.39 24.37
N GLN A 327 -21.04 6.10 23.90
CA GLN A 327 -19.79 6.23 24.63
C GLN A 327 -19.90 7.28 25.73
N ARG A 328 -19.21 7.01 26.85
CA ARG A 328 -19.07 7.90 27.99
C ARG A 328 -17.59 7.99 28.33
N GLY A 329 -17.07 9.21 28.40
CA GLY A 329 -15.66 9.45 28.72
C GLY A 329 -15.22 10.84 28.28
N THR A 330 -14.12 11.29 28.85
CA THR A 330 -13.45 12.56 28.55
C THR A 330 -12.23 12.37 27.66
N SER A 331 -11.75 11.13 27.52
CA SER A 331 -10.62 10.79 26.67
C SER A 331 -11.04 10.53 25.22
N VAL A 332 -10.14 10.81 24.28
CA VAL A 332 -10.36 10.69 22.85
C VAL A 332 -10.20 9.25 22.38
N TYR A 333 -11.26 8.70 21.78
CA TYR A 333 -11.30 7.39 21.13
C TYR A 333 -12.04 7.47 19.79
N PHE A 334 -12.20 6.32 19.12
CA PHE A 334 -13.02 6.22 17.91
C PHE A 334 -14.43 6.78 18.15
N GLY A 335 -14.91 7.64 17.26
CA GLY A 335 -16.21 8.30 17.37
C GLY A 335 -16.18 9.66 18.10
N ALA A 336 -15.08 10.03 18.74
CA ALA A 336 -14.97 11.32 19.41
C ALA A 336 -15.01 12.49 18.42
N SER A 337 -15.76 13.54 18.75
CA SER A 337 -15.60 14.89 18.19
C SER A 337 -14.66 15.67 19.10
N VAL A 338 -13.50 16.05 18.58
CA VAL A 338 -12.44 16.73 19.33
C VAL A 338 -12.27 18.14 18.78
N THR A 339 -12.30 19.14 19.66
CA THR A 339 -11.96 20.52 19.32
C THR A 339 -10.53 20.79 19.76
N LEU A 340 -9.73 21.29 18.83
CA LEU A 340 -8.32 21.60 18.99
C LEU A 340 -8.12 23.09 18.87
N ARG A 341 -7.14 23.61 19.61
CA ARG A 341 -6.68 25.00 19.54
C ARG A 341 -5.22 25.02 19.13
N ASP A 342 -4.88 25.84 18.15
CA ASP A 342 -3.48 26.04 17.73
C ASP A 342 -2.83 27.26 18.41
N GLU A 343 -1.55 27.49 18.07
CA GLU A 343 -0.71 28.58 18.59
C GLU A 343 -1.26 29.98 18.29
N ASP A 344 -2.10 30.12 17.27
CA ASP A 344 -2.76 31.37 16.88
C ASP A 344 -4.13 31.54 17.57
N ASP A 345 -4.44 30.69 18.58
CA ASP A 345 -5.75 30.57 19.25
C ASP A 345 -6.91 30.18 18.29
N GLU A 346 -6.62 29.61 17.12
CA GLU A 346 -7.65 29.17 16.17
C GLU A 346 -8.25 27.82 16.60
N LEU A 347 -9.59 27.73 16.64
CA LEU A 347 -10.30 26.51 17.01
C LEU A 347 -10.71 25.70 15.78
N LYS A 348 -10.34 24.41 15.77
CA LYS A 348 -10.75 23.44 14.73
C LYS A 348 -11.31 22.17 15.36
N SER A 349 -12.51 21.78 14.94
CA SER A 349 -13.17 20.57 15.43
C SER A 349 -13.11 19.44 14.41
N TYR A 350 -12.72 18.25 14.85
CA TYR A 350 -12.60 17.04 14.04
C TYR A 350 -13.39 15.88 14.64
N ALA A 351 -14.02 15.07 13.79
CA ALA A 351 -14.64 13.81 14.21
C ALA A 351 -13.78 12.62 13.78
N ILE A 352 -13.46 11.72 14.72
CA ILE A 352 -12.65 10.54 14.46
C ILE A 352 -13.56 9.39 14.00
N VAL A 353 -13.42 8.97 12.75
CA VAL A 353 -14.31 7.99 12.10
C VAL A 353 -13.53 6.85 11.43
N GLY A 354 -14.24 5.89 10.84
CA GLY A 354 -13.67 4.79 10.08
C GLY A 354 -12.99 5.24 8.78
N VAL A 355 -12.13 4.37 8.24
CA VAL A 355 -11.41 4.63 6.98
C VAL A 355 -12.34 4.82 5.78
N ASP A 356 -13.53 4.25 5.82
CA ASP A 356 -14.54 4.36 4.76
C ASP A 356 -15.52 5.54 4.97
N GLU A 357 -15.32 6.36 6.02
CA GLU A 357 -16.23 7.43 6.46
C GLU A 357 -15.62 8.83 6.38
N ILE A 358 -14.41 8.94 5.82
CA ILE A 358 -13.63 10.18 5.74
C ILE A 358 -14.40 11.22 4.92
N ASP A 359 -14.51 12.43 5.48
CA ASP A 359 -15.12 13.57 4.81
C ASP A 359 -14.48 14.85 5.35
N LEU A 360 -13.51 15.38 4.60
CA LEU A 360 -12.77 16.58 4.99
C LEU A 360 -13.66 17.82 5.00
N ALA A 361 -14.71 17.88 4.17
CA ALA A 361 -15.65 19.01 4.18
C ALA A 361 -16.49 19.05 5.47
N ARG A 362 -16.63 17.90 6.14
CA ARG A 362 -17.28 17.77 7.46
C ARG A 362 -16.29 17.58 8.61
N ASN A 363 -14.99 17.81 8.37
CA ASN A 363 -13.91 17.59 9.33
C ASN A 363 -13.89 16.16 9.93
N ARG A 364 -14.28 15.15 9.15
CA ARG A 364 -14.23 13.74 9.54
C ARG A 364 -12.90 13.15 9.12
N ILE A 365 -12.07 12.76 10.09
CA ILE A 365 -10.75 12.20 9.88
C ILE A 365 -10.74 10.73 10.29
N SER A 366 -9.94 9.93 9.59
CA SER A 366 -9.81 8.52 9.94
C SER A 366 -9.12 8.33 11.28
N TRP A 367 -9.54 7.36 12.08
CA TRP A 367 -8.90 6.96 13.33
C TRP A 367 -7.44 6.49 13.14
N VAL A 368 -7.04 6.13 11.92
CA VAL A 368 -5.66 5.78 11.58
C VAL A 368 -4.83 6.98 11.11
N SER A 369 -5.44 8.17 10.97
CA SER A 369 -4.74 9.38 10.55
C SER A 369 -3.72 9.85 11.60
N PRO A 370 -2.63 10.53 11.20
CA PRO A 370 -1.61 11.02 12.13
C PRO A 370 -2.20 11.91 13.24
N LEU A 371 -3.10 12.83 12.86
CA LEU A 371 -3.80 13.69 13.81
C LEU A 371 -4.65 12.89 14.79
N ALA A 372 -5.51 11.98 14.30
CA ALA A 372 -6.33 11.16 15.19
C ALA A 372 -5.47 10.32 16.14
N ARG A 373 -4.36 9.74 15.66
CA ARG A 373 -3.45 8.93 16.49
C ARG A 373 -2.73 9.72 17.56
N ALA A 374 -2.35 10.96 17.28
CA ALA A 374 -1.76 11.86 18.28
C ALA A 374 -2.76 12.17 19.41
N LEU A 375 -4.05 12.25 19.06
CA LEU A 375 -5.15 12.53 19.98
C LEU A 375 -5.63 11.30 20.74
N LEU A 376 -5.52 10.08 20.19
CA LEU A 376 -6.05 8.88 20.84
C LEU A 376 -5.50 8.71 22.27
N LYS A 377 -6.39 8.39 23.21
CA LYS A 377 -6.15 8.24 24.65
C LYS A 377 -5.74 9.54 25.38
N ARG A 378 -5.79 10.69 24.72
CA ARG A 378 -5.59 12.01 25.34
C ARG A 378 -6.90 12.56 25.89
N GLU A 379 -6.81 13.53 26.77
CA GLU A 379 -7.96 14.17 27.42
C GLU A 379 -7.98 15.69 27.19
N VAL A 380 -9.08 16.33 27.59
CA VAL A 380 -9.19 17.79 27.57
C VAL A 380 -8.08 18.41 28.43
N GLY A 381 -7.37 19.38 27.86
CA GLY A 381 -6.22 20.06 28.45
C GLY A 381 -4.86 19.48 28.03
N ASP A 382 -4.82 18.32 27.36
CA ASP A 382 -3.57 17.79 26.82
C ASP A 382 -3.13 18.59 25.59
N VAL A 383 -1.81 18.84 25.49
CA VAL A 383 -1.17 19.40 24.30
C VAL A 383 -0.52 18.27 23.52
N VAL A 384 -0.76 18.23 22.21
CA VAL A 384 -0.17 17.27 21.28
C VAL A 384 0.62 18.00 20.21
N ILE A 385 1.81 17.48 19.90
CA ILE A 385 2.63 17.96 18.79
C ILE A 385 2.29 17.12 17.57
N VAL A 386 1.85 17.77 16.49
CA VAL A 386 1.49 17.09 15.24
C VAL A 386 2.38 17.60 14.12
N GLU A 387 3.06 16.68 13.44
CA GLU A 387 3.81 16.99 12.23
C GLU A 387 2.84 17.30 11.08
N THR A 388 2.91 18.51 10.55
CA THR A 388 2.18 18.93 9.35
C THR A 388 3.17 19.21 8.21
N PRO A 389 2.73 19.24 6.93
CA PRO A 389 3.60 19.65 5.83
C PRO A 389 4.20 21.06 5.96
N ALA A 390 3.66 21.90 6.86
CA ALA A 390 4.16 23.24 7.16
C ALA A 390 5.08 23.31 8.40
N GLY A 391 5.40 22.17 9.02
CA GLY A 391 6.18 22.07 10.25
C GLY A 391 5.39 21.42 11.39
N GLU A 392 6.06 21.24 12.53
CA GLU A 392 5.41 20.86 13.78
C GLU A 392 4.41 21.94 14.20
N ARG A 393 3.25 21.50 14.68
CA ARG A 393 2.25 22.39 15.29
C ARG A 393 1.87 21.85 16.65
N GLU A 394 1.86 22.73 17.65
CA GLU A 394 1.27 22.43 18.95
C GLU A 394 -0.24 22.62 18.88
N LEU A 395 -0.98 21.60 19.32
CA LEU A 395 -2.44 21.60 19.36
C LEU A 395 -2.90 21.22 20.77
N GLU A 396 -3.67 22.10 21.41
CA GLU A 396 -4.30 21.82 22.70
C GLU A 396 -5.70 21.25 22.51
N ILE A 397 -6.03 20.17 23.21
CA ILE A 397 -7.38 19.59 23.22
C ILE A 397 -8.27 20.42 24.14
N VAL A 398 -9.17 21.21 23.58
CA VAL A 398 -10.08 22.07 24.37
C VAL A 398 -11.41 21.40 24.67
N GLU A 399 -11.83 20.43 23.85
CA GLU A 399 -13.12 19.77 24.03
C GLU A 399 -13.11 18.35 23.44
N VAL A 400 -13.75 17.41 24.14
CA VAL A 400 -14.02 16.05 23.64
C VAL A 400 -15.49 15.75 23.86
N VAL A 401 -16.24 15.54 22.77
CA VAL A 401 -17.68 15.26 22.79
C VAL A 401 -17.98 13.99 22.01
N TYR A 402 -18.76 13.12 22.62
CA TYR A 402 -19.36 11.96 21.97
C TYR A 402 -20.81 12.26 21.61
N ARG A 403 -21.11 12.32 20.31
CA ARG A 403 -22.45 12.59 19.77
C ARG A 403 -22.68 11.82 18.49
N ALA A 404 -23.95 11.64 18.11
CA ALA A 404 -24.29 11.06 16.82
C ALA A 404 -23.65 11.87 15.68
N LEU A 405 -23.01 11.17 14.74
CA LEU A 405 -22.37 11.73 13.56
C LEU A 405 -23.25 11.41 12.35
N ASP A 406 -24.22 12.27 12.07
CA ASP A 406 -25.11 12.16 10.91
C ASP A 406 -24.49 12.85 9.69
#